data_AF-A0A1Z8MUR4-F1
#
_entry.id   AF-A0A1Z8MUR4-F1
#
_cell.length_a   1.000
_cell.length_b   1.000
_cell.length_c   1.000
_cell.angle_alpha   90.00
_cell.angle_beta   90.00
_cell.angle_gamma   90.00
#
_symmetry.space_group_name_H-M   'P 1'
#
loop_
_entity.id
_entity.type
_entity.pdbx_description
1 polymer ?
#
loop_
_entity_poly.entity_id
_entity_poly.type
_entity_poly.pdbx_seq_one_letter_code
_entity_poly.pdbx_strand_id
1 'polypeptide(L)'
;MTKKEIVKTISDEIGLTQLKTKEIVQKTFDAIVDTLVEDTKANLSKGGGGALGRIELRNFGVFEVKRRAARKARNPRTGEKVFVGEKFVVTFKPGKEMEERVRNLESAPEPPTSPAPPSQDSPGFPQQPQGGQGGYGS
;
A
#
# COMPACT_ATOMS: atom_id res chain seq x y z
N MET A 1 12.08 -9.62 6.50
CA MET A 1 13.15 -8.70 6.05
C MET A 1 13.58 -7.81 7.22
N THR A 2 14.72 -8.13 7.82
CA THR A 2 15.43 -7.38 8.85
C THR A 2 16.66 -6.70 8.24
N LYS A 3 17.30 -5.77 8.96
CA LYS A 3 18.56 -5.16 8.51
C LYS A 3 19.64 -6.20 8.16
N LYS A 4 19.72 -7.30 8.93
CA LYS A 4 20.68 -8.39 8.68
C LYS A 4 20.40 -9.07 7.33
N GLU A 5 19.12 -9.29 7.00
CA GLU A 5 18.71 -9.89 5.74
C GLU A 5 19.02 -8.96 4.55
N ILE A 6 18.75 -7.65 4.68
CA ILE A 6 19.12 -6.63 3.67
C ILE A 6 20.63 -6.64 3.41
N VAL A 7 21.44 -6.63 4.48
CA VAL A 7 22.91 -6.66 4.36
C VAL A 7 23.38 -7.90 3.62
N LYS A 8 22.79 -9.07 3.93
CA LYS A 8 23.13 -10.33 3.26
C LYS A 8 22.77 -10.27 1.77
N THR A 9 21.54 -9.85 1.43
CA THR A 9 21.12 -9.74 0.02
C THR A 9 22.06 -8.82 -0.77
N ILE A 10 22.36 -7.63 -0.24
CA ILE A 10 23.24 -6.67 -0.92
C ILE A 10 24.69 -7.20 -1.01
N SER A 11 25.20 -7.87 0.02
CA SER A 11 26.54 -8.46 -0.04
C SER A 11 26.66 -9.53 -1.11
N ASP A 12 25.63 -10.38 -1.22
CA ASP A 12 25.60 -11.50 -2.16
C ASP A 12 25.48 -10.98 -3.61
N GLU A 13 24.71 -9.92 -3.85
CA GLU A 13 24.54 -9.29 -5.17
C GLU A 13 25.77 -8.52 -5.66
N ILE A 14 26.45 -7.77 -4.78
CA ILE A 14 27.54 -6.86 -5.15
C ILE A 14 28.92 -7.51 -4.96
N GLY A 15 29.00 -8.65 -4.26
CA GLY A 15 30.27 -9.34 -3.98
C GLY A 15 31.11 -8.67 -2.88
N LEU A 16 30.51 -7.83 -2.04
CA LEU A 16 31.16 -7.21 -0.89
C LEU A 16 31.05 -8.10 0.36
N THR A 17 31.95 -7.92 1.33
CA THR A 17 31.82 -8.61 2.61
C THR A 17 30.61 -8.07 3.40
N GLN A 18 29.90 -8.95 4.12
CA GLN A 18 28.78 -8.53 4.97
C GLN A 18 29.19 -7.48 6.01
N LEU A 19 30.44 -7.48 6.48
CA LEU A 19 30.95 -6.48 7.41
C LEU A 19 30.96 -5.09 6.76
N LYS A 20 31.52 -4.95 5.56
CA LYS A 20 31.55 -3.68 4.83
C LYS A 20 30.14 -3.26 4.41
N THR A 21 29.31 -4.18 3.93
CA THR A 21 27.92 -3.89 3.57
C THR A 21 27.10 -3.42 4.77
N LYS A 22 27.29 -4.04 5.95
CA LYS A 22 26.65 -3.59 7.20
C LYS A 22 27.03 -2.16 7.55
N GLU A 23 28.30 -1.81 7.40
CA GLU A 23 28.81 -0.45 7.64
C GLU A 23 28.15 0.55 6.69
N ILE A 24 28.08 0.23 5.39
CA ILE A 24 27.46 1.08 4.38
C ILE A 24 25.98 1.31 4.71
N VAL A 25 25.21 0.24 4.94
CA VAL A 25 23.77 0.35 5.25
C VAL A 25 23.53 1.14 6.54
N GLN A 26 24.38 0.98 7.57
CA GLN A 26 24.31 1.79 8.78
C GLN A 26 24.55 3.27 8.48
N LYS A 27 25.65 3.60 7.79
CA LYS A 27 25.97 4.99 7.43
C LYS A 27 24.88 5.64 6.57
N THR A 28 24.23 4.89 5.68
CA THR A 28 23.10 5.40 4.89
C THR A 28 21.92 5.79 5.79
N PHE A 29 21.56 4.96 6.77
CA PHE A 29 20.47 5.28 7.69
C PHE A 29 20.83 6.44 8.61
N ASP A 30 22.06 6.48 9.11
CA ASP A 30 22.54 7.57 9.98
C ASP A 30 22.49 8.90 9.21
N ALA A 31 23.00 8.93 7.98
CA ALA A 31 22.96 10.13 7.13
C ALA A 31 21.53 10.64 6.88
N ILE A 32 20.56 9.73 6.64
CA ILE A 32 19.15 10.12 6.48
C ILE A 32 18.63 10.77 7.77
N VAL A 33 18.94 10.20 8.94
CA VAL A 33 18.48 10.75 10.23
C VAL A 33 19.13 12.10 10.51
N ASP A 34 20.45 12.19 10.35
CA ASP A 34 21.22 13.41 10.64
C ASP A 34 20.76 14.56 9.75
N THR A 35 20.63 14.34 8.44
CA THR A 35 20.14 15.36 7.51
C THR A 35 18.71 15.81 7.85
N LEU A 36 17.79 14.91 8.22
CA LEU A 36 16.44 15.32 8.64
C LEU A 36 16.47 16.19 9.90
N VAL A 37 17.34 15.89 10.85
CA VAL A 37 17.48 16.65 12.11
C VAL A 37 18.10 18.02 11.85
N GLU A 38 19.17 18.07 11.08
CA GLU A 38 19.88 19.31 10.75
C GLU A 38 19.00 20.27 9.96
N ASP A 39 18.35 19.80 8.90
CA ASP A 39 17.40 20.61 8.13
C ASP A 39 16.26 21.12 9.00
N THR A 40 15.71 20.25 9.86
CA THR A 40 14.65 20.64 10.80
C THR A 40 15.09 21.78 11.70
N LYS A 41 16.28 21.69 12.30
CA LYS A 41 16.83 22.76 13.13
C LYS A 41 17.02 24.06 12.33
N ALA A 42 17.57 23.96 11.11
CA ALA A 42 17.84 25.10 10.25
C ALA A 42 16.57 25.81 9.75
N ASN A 43 15.45 25.10 9.60
CA ASN A 43 14.18 25.70 9.18
C ASN A 43 13.31 26.14 10.36
N LEU A 44 13.45 25.52 11.54
CA LEU A 44 12.79 25.98 12.76
C LEU A 44 13.19 27.41 13.14
N SER A 45 14.46 27.78 12.97
CA SER A 45 14.95 29.14 13.25
C SER A 45 14.37 30.19 12.29
N LYS A 46 13.83 29.78 11.14
CA LYS A 46 13.26 30.68 10.11
C LYS A 46 11.76 30.94 10.31
N GLY A 47 11.10 30.28 11.28
CA GLY A 47 9.70 30.53 11.64
C GLY A 47 8.64 30.17 10.57
N GLY A 48 9.02 29.48 9.49
CA GLY A 48 8.12 29.15 8.39
C GLY A 48 7.18 27.96 8.67
N GLY A 49 5.98 27.97 8.06
CA GLY A 49 4.96 26.92 8.18
C GLY A 49 5.10 25.73 7.21
N GLY A 50 6.24 25.60 6.52
CA GLY A 50 6.53 24.52 5.57
C GLY A 50 7.07 23.24 6.19
N ALA A 51 7.51 22.31 5.35
CA ALA A 51 8.26 21.11 5.76
C ALA A 51 9.54 21.54 6.48
N LEU A 52 9.77 21.03 7.69
CA LEU A 52 10.93 21.47 8.49
C LEU A 52 12.22 20.79 8.04
N GLY A 53 12.15 19.51 7.69
CA GLY A 53 13.27 18.79 7.07
C GLY A 53 12.73 17.86 6.00
N ARG A 54 13.44 17.75 4.87
CA ARG A 54 13.00 16.95 3.73
C ARG A 54 14.18 16.31 3.02
N ILE A 55 14.11 14.98 2.84
CA ILE A 55 15.05 14.23 2.01
C ILE A 55 14.26 13.55 0.90
N GLU A 56 14.70 13.77 -0.34
CA GLU A 56 14.12 13.13 -1.52
C GLU A 56 15.12 12.14 -2.11
N LEU A 57 14.75 10.87 -2.09
CA LEU A 57 15.49 9.77 -2.71
C LEU A 57 14.71 9.35 -3.95
N ARG A 58 15.16 9.78 -5.14
CA ARG A 58 14.49 9.44 -6.41
C ARG A 58 14.29 7.94 -6.52
N ASN A 59 13.16 7.55 -7.11
CA ASN A 59 12.73 6.15 -7.27
C ASN A 59 12.44 5.39 -5.96
N PHE A 60 12.75 5.97 -4.80
CA PHE A 60 12.47 5.38 -3.50
C PHE A 60 11.32 6.10 -2.77
N GLY A 61 11.47 7.41 -2.54
CA GLY A 61 10.46 8.22 -1.88
C GLY A 61 11.00 9.46 -1.18
N VAL A 62 10.14 10.09 -0.40
CA VAL A 62 10.42 11.34 0.31
C VAL A 62 10.23 11.14 1.81
N PHE A 63 11.25 11.49 2.59
CA PHE A 63 11.13 11.66 4.03
C PHE A 63 10.87 13.13 4.34
N GLU A 64 9.92 13.41 5.22
CA GLU A 64 9.52 14.77 5.60
C GLU A 64 9.24 14.87 7.10
N VAL A 65 9.81 15.86 7.77
CA VAL A 65 9.50 16.19 9.17
C VAL A 65 8.36 17.19 9.23
N LYS A 66 7.31 16.83 9.97
CA LYS A 66 6.12 17.64 10.18
C LYS A 66 5.94 17.96 11.65
N ARG A 67 5.57 19.22 11.92
CA ARG A 67 5.10 19.67 13.24
C ARG A 67 3.63 19.28 13.39
N ARG A 68 3.31 18.49 14.40
CA ARG A 68 1.93 18.12 14.76
C ARG A 68 1.53 18.92 15.98
N ALA A 69 0.54 19.80 15.80
CA ALA A 69 -0.02 20.61 16.88
C ALA A 69 -0.58 19.74 18.01
N ALA A 70 -0.58 20.31 19.22
CA ALA A 70 -1.19 19.66 20.37
C ALA A 70 -2.68 19.40 20.13
N ARG A 71 -3.15 18.24 20.59
CA ARG A 71 -4.56 17.85 20.43
C ARG A 71 -5.04 17.00 21.60
N LYS A 72 -6.35 17.05 21.83
CA LYS A 72 -7.03 16.09 22.72
C LYS A 72 -7.27 14.79 21.93
N ALA A 73 -6.83 13.67 22.48
CA ALA A 73 -7.06 12.34 21.93
C ALA A 73 -7.82 11.48 22.94
N ARG A 74 -8.20 10.28 22.53
CA ARG A 74 -8.89 9.31 23.40
C ARG A 74 -8.02 8.07 23.54
N ASN A 75 -7.86 7.56 24.75
CA ASN A 75 -7.20 6.28 24.95
C ASN A 75 -8.08 5.18 24.35
N PRO A 76 -7.61 4.41 23.35
CA PRO A 76 -8.42 3.39 22.71
C PRO A 76 -8.82 2.25 23.66
N ARG A 77 -8.07 2.06 24.76
CA ARG A 77 -8.33 1.01 25.75
C ARG A 77 -9.33 1.44 26.83
N THR A 78 -9.31 2.70 27.28
CA THR A 78 -10.12 3.17 28.43
C THR A 78 -11.21 4.17 28.05
N GLY A 79 -11.12 4.79 26.87
CA GLY A 79 -12.04 5.85 26.46
C GLY A 79 -11.81 7.19 27.14
N GLU A 80 -10.78 7.34 27.98
CA GLU A 80 -10.48 8.59 28.65
C GLU A 80 -9.85 9.61 27.69
N LYS A 81 -10.14 10.89 27.94
CA LYS A 81 -9.53 12.00 27.19
C LYS A 81 -8.09 12.18 27.66
N VAL A 82 -7.14 12.07 26.74
CA VAL A 82 -5.72 12.29 26.98
C VAL A 82 -5.23 13.49 26.18
N PHE A 83 -4.35 14.29 26.77
CA PHE A 83 -3.72 15.40 26.07
C PHE A 83 -2.45 14.91 25.36
N VAL A 84 -2.35 15.17 24.06
CA VAL A 84 -1.15 14.90 23.27
C VAL A 84 -0.50 16.23 22.95
N GLY A 85 0.68 16.46 23.52
CA GLY A 85 1.46 17.67 23.27
C GLY A 85 1.88 17.81 21.81
N GLU A 86 2.32 19.01 21.45
CA GLU A 86 2.93 19.28 20.15
C GLU A 86 4.19 18.41 19.99
N LYS A 87 4.39 17.84 18.80
CA LYS A 87 5.59 17.04 18.50
C LYS A 87 5.97 17.07 17.04
N PHE A 88 7.24 16.78 16.76
CA PHE A 88 7.71 16.50 15.41
C PHE A 88 7.49 15.02 15.07
N VAL A 89 7.08 14.75 13.83
CA VAL A 89 6.94 13.40 13.31
C VAL A 89 7.60 13.32 11.94
N VAL A 90 8.29 12.22 11.68
CA VAL A 90 8.78 11.89 10.33
C VAL A 90 7.64 11.19 9.58
N THR A 91 7.43 11.59 8.34
CA THR A 91 6.53 10.92 7.40
C THR A 91 7.32 10.46 6.19
N PHE A 92 7.03 9.26 5.70
CA PHE A 92 7.56 8.75 4.44
C PHE A 92 6.45 8.74 3.40
N LYS A 93 6.75 9.26 2.21
CA LYS A 93 5.90 9.20 1.02
C LYS A 93 6.61 8.30 0.00
N PRO A 94 6.06 7.13 -0.33
CA PRO A 94 6.61 6.27 -1.36
C PRO A 94 6.78 7.01 -2.69
N GLY A 95 7.83 6.69 -3.43
CA GLY A 95 8.01 7.21 -4.79
C GLY A 95 7.06 6.52 -5.77
N LYS A 96 6.79 7.17 -6.90
CA LYS A 96 5.89 6.66 -7.96
C LYS A 96 6.23 5.23 -8.40
N GLU A 97 7.51 4.92 -8.61
CA GLU A 97 7.95 3.58 -9.01
C GLU A 97 7.56 2.51 -7.98
N MET A 98 7.75 2.80 -6.69
CA MET A 98 7.37 1.89 -5.61
C MET A 98 5.85 1.69 -5.57
N GLU A 99 5.08 2.77 -5.68
CA GLU A 99 3.61 2.72 -5.69
C GLU A 99 3.07 1.90 -6.87
N GLU A 100 3.62 2.12 -8.08
CA GLU A 100 3.22 1.39 -9.29
C GLU A 100 3.54 -0.10 -9.19
N ARG A 101 4.74 -0.45 -8.73
CA ARG A 101 5.15 -1.85 -8.56
C ARG A 101 4.27 -2.58 -7.54
N VAL A 102 3.87 -1.91 -6.45
CA VAL A 102 2.98 -2.50 -5.45
C VAL A 102 1.55 -2.61 -5.97
N ARG A 103 1.04 -1.58 -6.65
CA ARG A 103 -0.32 -1.59 -7.24
C ARG A 103 -0.48 -2.72 -8.25
N ASN A 104 0.55 -3.02 -9.04
CA ASN A 104 0.49 -4.03 -10.11
C ASN A 104 0.68 -5.47 -9.62
N LEU A 105 0.78 -5.72 -8.31
CA LEU A 105 0.90 -7.09 -7.76
C LEU A 105 -0.38 -7.92 -7.95
N GLU A 106 -1.55 -7.28 -8.05
CA GLU A 106 -2.85 -7.95 -8.25
C GLU A 106 -3.28 -8.03 -9.73
N SER A 107 -2.55 -7.39 -10.65
CA SER A 107 -2.85 -7.36 -12.09
C SER A 107 -2.26 -8.53 -12.87
N ALA A 108 -2.18 -9.72 -12.26
CA ALA A 108 -2.01 -10.95 -13.04
C ALA A 108 -3.27 -11.14 -13.89
N PRO A 109 -3.16 -11.52 -15.18
CA PRO A 109 -4.33 -11.62 -16.04
C PRO A 109 -5.29 -12.64 -15.44
N GLU A 110 -6.54 -12.23 -15.22
CA GLU A 110 -7.62 -13.19 -14.97
C GLU A 110 -7.55 -14.26 -16.07
N PRO A 111 -7.61 -15.57 -15.74
CA PRO A 111 -7.71 -16.60 -16.75
C PRO A 111 -8.89 -16.23 -17.67
N PRO A 112 -8.76 -16.39 -19.00
CA PRO A 112 -9.83 -16.02 -19.92
C PRO A 112 -11.10 -16.70 -19.46
N THR A 113 -12.07 -15.89 -19.02
CA THR A 113 -13.41 -16.36 -18.70
C THR A 113 -13.92 -17.07 -19.94
N SER A 114 -14.12 -18.39 -19.82
CA SER A 114 -14.64 -19.21 -20.91
C SER A 114 -15.87 -18.53 -21.51
N PRO A 115 -15.98 -18.47 -22.85
CA PRO A 115 -17.16 -17.89 -23.48
C PRO A 115 -18.38 -18.70 -23.04
N ALA A 116 -19.45 -18.00 -22.68
CA ALA A 116 -20.74 -18.59 -22.32
C ALA A 116 -21.17 -19.61 -23.39
N PRO A 117 -21.81 -20.74 -22.99
CA PRO A 117 -22.28 -21.72 -23.95
C PRO A 117 -23.35 -21.09 -24.86
N PRO A 118 -23.40 -21.46 -26.16
CA PRO A 118 -24.40 -20.93 -27.07
C PRO A 118 -25.79 -21.39 -26.63
N SER A 119 -26.71 -20.44 -26.52
CA SER A 119 -28.14 -20.67 -26.34
C SER A 119 -28.64 -21.65 -27.40
N GLN A 120 -29.08 -22.84 -26.97
CA GLN A 120 -29.73 -23.79 -27.87
C GLN A 120 -31.15 -23.31 -28.14
N ASP A 121 -31.40 -22.95 -29.40
CA ASP A 121 -32.73 -22.83 -29.98
C ASP A 121 -33.55 -24.08 -29.66
N SER A 122 -34.75 -23.87 -29.13
CA SER A 122 -35.74 -24.93 -28.91
C SER A 122 -36.56 -25.15 -30.18
N PRO A 123 -36.58 -26.36 -30.79
CA PRO A 123 -37.58 -26.72 -31.78
C PRO A 123 -38.81 -27.29 -31.08
N GLY A 124 -39.99 -26.83 -31.53
CA GLY A 124 -41.29 -27.14 -30.94
C GLY A 124 -41.70 -28.62 -30.95
N PHE A 125 -42.56 -28.94 -29.99
CA PHE A 125 -43.35 -30.17 -29.96
C PHE A 125 -44.62 -30.01 -30.81
N PRO A 126 -44.98 -31.03 -31.61
CA PRO A 126 -46.38 -31.25 -31.96
C PRO A 126 -46.89 -32.63 -31.51
N GLN A 127 -48.22 -32.73 -31.48
CA GLN A 127 -49.11 -33.91 -31.35
C GLN A 127 -49.60 -34.24 -29.94
N GLN A 128 -50.88 -34.58 -29.70
CA GLN A 128 -51.90 -35.24 -30.54
C GLN A 128 -53.33 -34.97 -29.99
N PRO A 129 -54.42 -35.37 -30.70
CA PRO A 129 -55.80 -34.96 -30.45
C PRO A 129 -56.56 -35.88 -29.47
N GLN A 130 -57.57 -35.34 -28.79
CA GLN A 130 -58.52 -36.12 -28.00
C GLN A 130 -59.83 -36.33 -28.77
N GLY A 131 -60.14 -37.59 -29.09
CA GLY A 131 -61.50 -38.13 -29.11
C GLY A 131 -61.60 -39.19 -28.01
N GLY A 132 -62.72 -39.47 -27.34
CA GLY A 132 -64.10 -39.00 -27.43
C GLY A 132 -64.96 -39.74 -26.38
N GLN A 133 -66.28 -39.53 -26.48
CA GLN A 133 -67.39 -40.15 -25.71
C GLN A 133 -67.55 -39.67 -24.26
N GLY A 134 -68.74 -39.36 -23.73
CA GLY A 134 -70.11 -39.42 -24.22
C GLY A 134 -71.06 -39.01 -23.06
N GLY A 135 -72.33 -38.72 -23.34
CA GLY A 135 -73.32 -38.49 -22.27
C GLY A 135 -74.61 -37.83 -22.76
N TYR A 136 -75.63 -38.66 -22.99
CA TYR A 136 -77.04 -38.28 -23.24
C TYR A 136 -77.73 -37.85 -21.94
N GLY A 137 -78.76 -37.00 -22.05
CA GLY A 137 -79.76 -36.81 -20.99
C GLY A 137 -80.79 -35.75 -21.37
N SER A 138 -82.04 -36.18 -21.54
CA SER A 138 -83.23 -35.47 -22.04
C SER A 138 -83.69 -34.26 -21.24
#